data_AF-A0A1H4WED3-F1
#
_entry.id   AF-A0A1H4WED3-F1
#
_cell.length_a   1.000
_cell.length_b   1.000
_cell.length_c   1.000
_cell.angle_alpha   90.00
_cell.angle_beta   90.00
_cell.angle_gamma   90.00
#
_symmetry.space_group_name_H-M   'P 1'
#
loop_
_entity.id
_entity.type
_entity.pdbx_description
1 polymer ?
#
loop_
_entity_poly.entity_id
_entity_poly.type
_entity_poly.pdbx_seq_one_letter_code
_entity_poly.pdbx_strand_id
1 'polypeptide(L)'
;MRAVVRIDGKHRKGCRAWLPFSVRLYFYAGAESFRMVHTITYDGDQTAGHESGDFVRGLGVRFSVPMRDQAYDRHIRVAGEGKGFLTEAVKGITGLRRDPGAKIRTVQVKGEKLPDPATWDQRGTLSAWPFLQLGQHFADKARRAGVPFLEVDPAHTSQRCPRLGHTGGANRPDRDHFRCRRCGLAGPADLVAGVNVRHRARSARVFVTMPVAPGPTPA
;
A
#
# COMPACT_ATOMS: atom_id res chain seq x y z
N MET A 1 23.15 33.80 -6.33
CA MET A 1 24.37 33.10 -6.79
C MET A 1 23.99 31.70 -7.26
N ARG A 2 24.62 31.18 -8.33
CA ARG A 2 24.41 29.82 -8.87
C ARG A 2 25.75 29.12 -9.06
N ALA A 3 25.84 27.85 -8.67
CA ALA A 3 26.96 26.96 -8.96
C ALA A 3 26.47 25.78 -9.82
N VAL A 4 27.28 25.35 -10.79
CA VAL A 4 26.94 24.20 -11.65
C VAL A 4 28.09 23.20 -11.62
N VAL A 5 27.79 21.95 -11.27
CA VAL A 5 28.73 20.83 -11.31
C VAL A 5 28.39 19.94 -12.48
N ARG A 6 29.31 19.78 -13.42
CA ARG A 6 29.20 18.86 -14.57
C ARG A 6 30.05 17.63 -14.30
N ILE A 7 29.46 16.46 -14.51
CA ILE A 7 30.10 15.16 -14.34
C ILE A 7 29.90 14.39 -15.65
N ASP A 8 30.98 14.01 -16.31
CA ASP A 8 30.95 13.19 -17.51
C ASP A 8 31.52 11.79 -17.22
N GLY A 9 30.99 10.76 -17.87
CA GLY A 9 31.42 9.39 -17.63
C GLY A 9 30.82 8.38 -18.60
N LYS A 10 31.07 7.10 -18.36
CA LYS A 10 30.44 5.96 -19.05
C LYS A 10 29.91 4.97 -18.01
N HIS A 11 28.83 4.27 -18.32
CA HIS A 11 28.33 3.17 -17.50
C HIS A 11 29.28 1.97 -17.62
N ARG A 12 29.62 1.33 -16.50
CA ARG A 12 30.54 0.19 -16.45
C ARG A 12 29.87 -1.07 -15.91
N LYS A 13 30.18 -2.21 -16.53
CA LYS A 13 29.86 -3.56 -16.02
C LYS A 13 31.05 -4.48 -16.29
N GLY A 14 31.78 -4.86 -15.23
CA GLY A 14 33.06 -5.55 -15.38
C GLY A 14 34.05 -4.72 -16.19
N CYS A 15 34.69 -5.32 -17.19
CA CYS A 15 35.64 -4.63 -18.08
C CYS A 15 34.97 -3.75 -19.14
N ARG A 16 33.66 -3.86 -19.34
CA ARG A 16 32.93 -3.15 -20.39
C ARG A 16 32.50 -1.76 -19.92
N ALA A 17 32.74 -0.76 -20.75
CA ALA A 17 32.27 0.62 -20.57
C ALA A 17 31.50 1.08 -21.81
N TRP A 18 30.27 1.54 -21.63
CA TRP A 18 29.36 1.98 -22.69
C TRP A 18 28.34 2.99 -22.12
N LEU A 19 27.45 3.52 -22.94
CA LEU A 19 26.47 4.56 -22.61
C LEU A 19 27.14 5.79 -21.95
N PRO A 20 27.85 6.63 -22.72
CA PRO A 20 28.38 7.89 -22.23
C PRO A 20 27.27 8.75 -21.65
N PHE A 21 27.55 9.40 -20.53
CA PHE A 21 26.60 10.29 -19.87
C PHE A 21 27.25 11.60 -19.46
N SER A 22 26.40 12.62 -19.34
CA SER A 22 26.71 13.89 -18.72
C SER A 22 25.62 14.25 -17.71
N VAL A 23 26.01 14.45 -16.45
CA VAL A 23 25.12 14.90 -15.37
C VAL A 23 25.49 16.33 -15.01
N ARG A 24 24.51 17.24 -15.03
CA ARG A 24 24.66 18.62 -14.58
C ARG A 24 23.80 18.87 -13.36
N LEU A 25 24.43 19.24 -12.25
CA LEU A 25 23.78 19.61 -10.99
C LEU A 25 23.82 21.12 -10.84
N TYR A 26 22.65 21.74 -10.73
CA TYR A 26 22.49 23.18 -10.55
C TYR A 26 22.11 23.46 -9.09
N PHE A 27 22.97 24.19 -8.40
CA PHE A 27 22.78 24.65 -7.04
C PHE A 27 22.54 26.16 -7.02
N TYR A 28 21.56 26.59 -6.25
CA TYR A 28 21.22 27.99 -6.05
C TYR A 28 21.36 28.33 -4.57
N ALA A 29 21.94 29.49 -4.26
CA ALA A 29 22.07 29.92 -2.88
C ALA A 29 20.70 30.07 -2.22
N GLY A 30 20.51 29.47 -1.04
CA GLY A 30 19.25 29.49 -0.28
C GLY A 30 18.17 28.52 -0.76
N ALA A 31 18.43 27.68 -1.76
CA ALA A 31 17.45 26.70 -2.23
C ALA A 31 17.51 25.40 -1.43
N GLU A 32 16.33 24.84 -1.10
CA GLU A 32 16.19 23.52 -0.46
C GLU A 32 16.19 22.35 -1.46
N SER A 33 16.27 22.67 -2.76
CA SER A 33 16.35 21.69 -3.84
C SER A 33 17.40 22.09 -4.86
N PHE A 34 17.91 21.10 -5.59
CA PHE A 34 18.80 21.29 -6.72
C PHE A 34 18.18 20.69 -7.98
N ARG A 35 18.54 21.23 -9.15
CA ARG A 35 18.11 20.67 -10.44
C ARG A 35 19.18 19.74 -10.99
N MET A 36 18.79 18.54 -11.40
CA MET A 36 19.66 17.60 -12.11
C MET A 36 19.22 17.48 -13.57
N VAL A 37 20.16 17.60 -14.50
CA VAL A 37 19.95 17.27 -15.93
C VAL A 37 20.88 16.10 -16.26
N HIS A 38 20.31 14.95 -16.60
CA HIS A 38 21.04 13.73 -16.95
C HIS A 38 20.85 13.44 -18.44
N THR A 39 21.93 13.51 -19.21
CA THR A 39 21.96 13.22 -20.65
C THR A 39 22.77 11.95 -20.87
N ILE A 40 22.24 11.03 -21.66
CA ILE A 40 22.89 9.76 -22.00
C ILE A 40 22.89 9.64 -23.53
N THR A 41 24.01 9.21 -24.09
CA THR A 41 24.13 8.86 -25.51
C THR A 41 24.13 7.34 -25.64
N TYR A 42 23.29 6.81 -26.51
CA TYR A 42 23.27 5.38 -26.81
C TYR A 42 24.36 5.04 -27.84
N ASP A 43 25.32 4.20 -27.46
CA ASP A 43 26.46 3.76 -28.30
C ASP A 43 26.58 2.21 -28.36
N GLY A 44 25.47 1.50 -28.14
CA GLY A 44 25.42 0.03 -28.21
C GLY A 44 25.08 -0.48 -29.61
N ASP A 45 25.47 -1.72 -29.88
CA ASP A 45 25.20 -2.37 -31.17
C ASP A 45 23.82 -3.05 -31.16
N GLN A 46 22.95 -2.65 -32.08
CA GLN A 46 21.65 -3.28 -32.31
C GLN A 46 21.44 -3.54 -33.80
N THR A 47 21.20 -4.79 -34.17
CA THR A 47 20.80 -5.19 -35.52
C THR A 47 19.31 -5.51 -35.52
N ALA A 48 18.55 -4.83 -36.38
CA ALA A 48 17.10 -5.06 -36.49
C ALA A 48 16.81 -6.53 -36.85
N GLY A 49 15.88 -7.17 -36.13
CA GLY A 49 15.50 -8.56 -36.33
C GLY A 49 16.38 -9.61 -35.65
N HIS A 50 17.46 -9.20 -34.96
CA HIS A 50 18.28 -10.10 -34.14
C HIS A 50 18.00 -9.89 -32.65
N GLU A 51 17.81 -10.99 -31.91
CA GLU A 51 17.74 -10.98 -30.44
C GLU A 51 19.12 -10.79 -29.78
N SER A 52 20.20 -11.00 -30.56
CA SER A 52 21.57 -10.74 -30.14
C SER A 52 21.92 -9.27 -30.36
N GLY A 53 22.15 -8.53 -29.28
CA GLY A 53 22.53 -7.13 -29.33
C GLY A 53 22.55 -6.50 -27.94
N ASP A 54 22.82 -5.21 -27.91
CA ASP A 54 22.82 -4.42 -26.69
C ASP A 54 21.44 -3.87 -26.37
N PHE A 55 20.88 -4.22 -25.22
CA PHE A 55 19.55 -3.75 -24.82
C PHE A 55 19.57 -3.09 -23.44
N VAL A 56 19.08 -1.85 -23.37
CA VAL A 56 18.91 -1.13 -22.11
C VAL A 56 17.65 -1.62 -21.42
N ARG A 57 17.81 -2.29 -20.28
CA ARG A 57 16.68 -2.81 -19.46
C ARG A 57 16.23 -1.87 -18.35
N GLY A 58 17.02 -0.85 -18.04
CA GLY A 58 16.71 0.11 -17.00
C GLY A 58 17.74 1.21 -16.92
N LEU A 59 17.26 2.44 -16.72
CA LEU A 59 18.06 3.63 -16.48
C LEU A 59 17.51 4.32 -15.24
N GLY A 60 18.40 4.82 -14.40
CA GLY A 60 17.97 5.50 -13.19
C GLY A 60 19.12 6.11 -12.42
N VAL A 61 18.74 6.89 -11.42
CA VAL A 61 19.64 7.48 -10.44
C VAL A 61 19.31 6.85 -9.09
N ARG A 62 20.34 6.52 -8.32
CA ARG A 62 20.19 5.92 -6.99
C ARG A 62 20.88 6.80 -5.97
N PHE A 63 20.15 7.09 -4.89
CA PHE A 63 20.69 7.77 -3.72
C PHE A 63 20.66 6.84 -2.52
N SER A 64 21.62 7.00 -1.63
CA SER A 64 21.59 6.37 -0.32
C SER A 64 21.10 7.40 0.70
N VAL A 65 19.99 7.09 1.38
CA VAL A 65 19.41 7.95 2.42
C VAL A 65 19.70 7.33 3.78
N PRO A 66 20.46 7.99 4.66
CA PRO A 66 20.75 7.45 5.99
C PRO A 66 19.49 7.50 6.88
N MET A 67 18.87 6.35 7.10
CA MET A 67 17.65 6.20 7.91
C MET A 67 18.01 5.92 9.38
N ARG A 68 18.25 6.97 10.17
CA ARG A 68 18.74 6.85 11.55
C ARG A 68 17.64 6.68 12.61
N ASP A 69 16.44 7.18 12.33
CA ASP A 69 15.32 7.11 13.28
C ASP A 69 14.71 5.71 13.40
N GLN A 70 13.76 5.56 14.31
CA GLN A 70 13.00 4.32 14.50
C GLN A 70 12.12 4.02 13.29
N ALA A 71 11.80 2.74 13.05
CA ALA A 71 11.06 2.34 11.84
C ALA A 71 9.67 3.00 11.70
N TYR A 72 9.04 3.38 12.82
CA TYR A 72 7.76 4.08 12.82
C TYR A 72 7.87 5.59 12.52
N ASP A 73 9.07 6.16 12.59
CA ASP A 73 9.42 7.55 12.25
C ASP A 73 10.16 7.66 10.91
N ARG A 74 10.26 6.56 10.15
CA ARG A 74 10.79 6.56 8.79
C ARG A 74 9.64 6.63 7.81
N HIS A 75 9.58 7.70 7.01
CA HIS A 75 8.42 7.98 6.16
C HIS A 75 8.70 7.72 4.68
N ILE A 76 7.68 7.22 3.99
CA ILE A 76 7.65 7.01 2.54
C ILE A 76 6.54 7.90 1.99
N ARG A 77 6.90 8.78 1.05
CA ARG A 77 5.92 9.60 0.33
C ARG A 77 6.08 9.44 -1.17
N VAL A 78 4.98 9.17 -1.85
CA VAL A 78 4.93 9.04 -3.30
C VAL A 78 3.85 10.00 -3.81
N ALA A 79 4.23 10.89 -4.72
CA ALA A 79 3.27 11.78 -5.37
C ALA A 79 2.24 10.96 -6.15
N GLY A 80 0.96 11.26 -5.95
CA GLY A 80 -0.17 10.69 -6.68
C GLY A 80 -0.76 11.71 -7.66
N GLU A 81 -2.02 11.49 -8.02
CA GLU A 81 -2.75 12.40 -8.90
C GLU A 81 -3.06 13.74 -8.20
N GLY A 82 -2.86 14.85 -8.92
CA GLY A 82 -3.12 16.20 -8.42
C GLY A 82 -2.23 16.58 -7.24
N LYS A 83 -2.86 16.95 -6.12
CA LYS A 83 -2.16 17.28 -4.85
C LYS A 83 -2.06 16.09 -3.88
N GLY A 84 -2.48 14.90 -4.32
CA GLY A 84 -2.47 13.70 -3.49
C GLY A 84 -1.06 13.14 -3.30
N PHE A 85 -0.78 12.64 -2.10
CA PHE A 85 0.41 11.84 -1.83
C PHE A 85 -0.02 10.54 -1.15
N LEU A 86 0.60 9.41 -1.54
CA LEU A 86 0.67 8.25 -0.66
C LEU A 86 1.57 8.63 0.52
N THR A 87 1.08 8.46 1.74
CA THR A 87 1.81 8.81 2.96
C THR A 87 1.84 7.60 3.88
N GLU A 88 3.00 6.97 3.99
CA GLU A 88 3.21 5.81 4.84
C GLU A 88 4.46 5.94 5.71
N ALA A 89 4.55 5.10 6.73
CA ALA A 89 5.76 4.87 7.49
C ALA A 89 6.25 3.45 7.26
N VAL A 90 7.57 3.22 7.37
CA VAL A 90 8.17 1.88 7.21
C VAL A 90 7.54 0.89 8.18
N LYS A 91 7.24 1.32 9.42
CA LYS A 91 6.37 0.61 10.36
C LYS A 91 5.11 1.43 10.63
N GLY A 92 4.03 1.14 9.91
CA GLY A 92 2.72 1.73 10.16
C GLY A 92 2.18 1.35 11.54
N ILE A 93 1.74 2.36 12.30
CA ILE A 93 0.99 2.18 13.56
C ILE A 93 -0.47 2.65 13.42
N THR A 94 -0.85 3.09 12.23
CA THR A 94 -2.24 3.34 11.83
C THR A 94 -2.92 2.05 11.40
N GLY A 95 -4.22 1.95 11.64
CA GLY A 95 -5.01 0.84 11.13
C GLY A 95 -4.74 -0.53 11.76
N LEU A 96 -4.05 -0.53 12.90
CA LEU A 96 -3.86 -1.70 13.74
C LEU A 96 -5.18 -2.07 14.44
N ARG A 97 -5.32 -3.35 14.80
CA ARG A 97 -6.47 -3.84 15.57
C ARG A 97 -6.61 -3.15 16.93
N ARG A 98 -5.48 -2.76 17.54
CA ARG A 98 -5.43 -2.00 18.78
C ARG A 98 -4.94 -0.60 18.47
N ASP A 99 -5.67 0.39 18.95
CA ASP A 99 -5.39 1.79 18.64
C ASP A 99 -4.30 2.31 19.60
N PRO A 100 -3.11 2.73 19.10
CA PRO A 100 -2.09 3.36 19.93
C PRO A 100 -2.51 4.76 20.42
N GLY A 101 -3.60 5.31 19.87
CA GLY A 101 -4.18 6.60 20.24
C GLY A 101 -4.32 7.49 19.02
N ALA A 102 -5.45 8.21 18.93
CA ALA A 102 -5.74 9.08 17.79
C ALA A 102 -4.63 10.12 17.53
N LYS A 103 -4.09 10.73 18.61
CA LYS A 103 -2.97 11.68 18.52
C LYS A 103 -1.73 11.06 17.88
N ILE A 104 -1.38 9.84 18.32
CA ILE A 104 -0.23 9.09 17.83
C ILE A 104 -0.37 8.80 16.33
N ARG A 105 -1.55 8.34 15.91
CA ARG A 105 -1.84 8.10 14.48
C ARG A 105 -1.71 9.37 13.65
N THR A 106 -2.26 10.49 14.11
CA THR A 106 -2.18 11.77 13.39
C THR A 106 -0.75 12.25 13.24
N VAL A 107 0.07 12.15 14.28
CA VAL A 107 1.51 12.49 14.25
C VAL A 107 2.24 11.67 13.18
N GLN A 108 2.02 10.34 13.15
CA GLN A 108 2.65 9.50 12.14
C GLN A 108 2.23 9.86 10.71
N VAL A 109 0.94 10.10 10.46
CA VAL A 109 0.43 10.49 9.13
C VAL A 109 1.02 11.83 8.68
N LYS A 110 1.23 12.76 9.61
CA LYS A 110 1.90 14.04 9.33
C LYS A 110 3.39 13.89 9.04
N GLY A 111 4.01 12.77 9.39
CA GLY A 111 5.46 12.58 9.24
C GLY A 111 6.27 13.28 10.35
N GLU A 112 5.62 13.51 11.49
CA GLU A 112 6.23 14.12 12.67
C GLU A 112 6.78 13.02 13.59
N LYS A 113 7.79 13.37 14.40
CA LYS A 113 8.40 12.45 15.36
C LYS A 113 7.39 12.00 16.40
N LEU A 114 7.22 10.69 16.54
CA LEU A 114 6.32 10.10 17.53
C LEU A 114 6.84 10.28 18.96
N PRO A 115 5.96 10.46 19.96
CA PRO A 115 6.34 10.51 21.36
C PRO A 115 6.79 9.12 21.83
N ASP A 116 7.43 9.05 23.01
CA ASP A 116 7.96 7.81 23.58
C ASP A 116 6.92 6.66 23.54
N PRO A 117 7.26 5.49 22.97
CA PRO A 117 6.41 4.30 22.98
C PRO A 117 5.85 3.89 24.34
N ALA A 118 6.50 4.25 25.44
CA ALA A 118 5.99 4.04 26.79
C ALA A 118 4.64 4.73 27.04
N THR A 119 4.35 5.81 26.30
CA THR A 119 3.10 6.58 26.38
C THR A 119 1.97 5.98 25.54
N TRP A 120 2.25 4.97 24.72
CA TRP A 120 1.26 4.34 23.83
C TRP A 120 0.53 3.22 24.58
N ASP A 121 -0.65 2.82 24.10
CA ASP A 121 -1.28 1.59 24.59
C ASP A 121 -0.41 0.38 24.19
N GLN A 122 0.37 -0.15 25.14
CA GLN A 122 1.38 -1.19 24.90
C GLN A 122 0.82 -2.55 24.48
N ARG A 123 -0.52 -2.73 24.52
CA ARG A 123 -1.17 -3.99 24.12
C ARG A 123 -1.22 -4.22 22.60
N GLY A 124 -0.52 -3.42 21.80
CA GLY A 124 -0.53 -3.47 20.32
C GLY A 124 0.83 -3.48 19.63
N THR A 125 1.95 -3.58 20.34
CA THR A 125 3.29 -3.27 19.78
C THR A 125 3.93 -4.36 18.92
N LEU A 126 3.25 -5.48 18.67
CA LEU A 126 3.78 -6.60 17.92
C LEU A 126 2.90 -6.89 16.69
N SER A 127 3.49 -6.61 15.53
CA SER A 127 3.09 -7.10 14.20
C SER A 127 1.60 -7.04 13.88
N ALA A 128 1.15 -5.99 13.20
CA ALA A 128 -0.03 -6.11 12.38
C ALA A 128 0.19 -5.37 11.06
N TRP A 129 -0.07 -6.09 9.98
CA TRP A 129 -0.42 -5.46 8.72
C TRP A 129 -1.57 -4.47 8.97
N PRO A 130 -1.55 -3.27 8.38
CA PRO A 130 -2.58 -2.27 8.60
C PRO A 130 -3.87 -2.71 7.88
N PHE A 131 -4.66 -3.55 8.54
CA PHE A 131 -5.90 -4.13 8.00
C PHE A 131 -6.89 -3.04 7.53
N LEU A 132 -6.90 -1.89 8.20
CA LEU A 132 -7.72 -0.73 7.82
C LEU A 132 -7.20 0.02 6.58
N GLN A 133 -5.88 0.08 6.32
CA GLN A 133 -5.37 0.66 5.07
C GLN A 133 -5.74 -0.21 3.87
N LEU A 134 -5.75 -1.54 4.05
CA LEU A 134 -6.14 -2.45 2.99
C LEU A 134 -7.60 -2.24 2.54
N GLY A 135 -8.53 -2.03 3.49
CA GLY A 135 -9.93 -1.71 3.18
C GLY A 135 -10.08 -0.43 2.34
N GLN A 136 -9.34 0.62 2.69
CA GLN A 136 -9.31 1.89 1.93
C GLN A 136 -8.77 1.69 0.50
N HIS A 137 -7.66 0.96 0.36
CA HIS A 137 -7.11 0.65 -0.97
C HIS A 137 -8.06 -0.20 -1.82
N PHE A 138 -8.78 -1.15 -1.23
CA PHE A 138 -9.80 -1.93 -1.94
C PHE A 138 -10.96 -1.04 -2.37
N ALA A 139 -11.49 -0.19 -1.49
CA ALA A 139 -12.56 0.74 -1.83
C ALA A 139 -12.18 1.67 -2.98
N ASP A 140 -10.96 2.22 -2.95
CA ASP A 140 -10.47 3.13 -3.99
C ASP A 140 -10.23 2.44 -5.34
N LYS A 141 -9.73 1.20 -5.33
CA LYS A 141 -9.57 0.41 -6.56
C LYS A 141 -10.90 -0.06 -7.12
N ALA A 142 -11.82 -0.49 -6.25
CA ALA A 142 -13.16 -0.91 -6.63
C ALA A 142 -13.93 0.26 -7.26
N ARG A 143 -13.86 1.46 -6.66
CA ARG A 143 -14.43 2.70 -7.22
C ARG A 143 -13.90 3.00 -8.62
N ARG A 144 -12.57 2.94 -8.81
CA ARG A 144 -11.94 3.17 -10.13
C ARG A 144 -12.33 2.15 -11.19
N ALA A 145 -12.54 0.90 -10.79
CA ALA A 145 -12.97 -0.18 -11.68
C ALA A 145 -14.49 -0.25 -11.86
N GLY A 146 -15.28 0.62 -11.23
CA GLY A 146 -16.75 0.55 -11.23
C GLY A 146 -17.32 -0.68 -10.51
N VAL A 147 -16.53 -1.34 -9.66
CA VAL A 147 -16.93 -2.53 -8.90
C VAL A 147 -17.54 -2.11 -7.57
N PRO A 148 -18.75 -2.57 -7.20
CA PRO A 148 -19.34 -2.27 -5.91
C PRO A 148 -18.53 -2.89 -4.75
N PHE A 149 -18.12 -2.06 -3.79
CA PHE A 149 -17.45 -2.48 -2.56
C PHE A 149 -18.42 -2.34 -1.38
N LEU A 150 -18.50 -3.39 -0.55
CA LEU A 150 -19.33 -3.41 0.65
C LEU A 150 -18.51 -3.95 1.82
N GLU A 151 -18.37 -3.12 2.84
CA GLU A 151 -17.79 -3.55 4.11
C GLU A 151 -18.89 -4.18 4.97
N VAL A 152 -18.60 -5.34 5.55
CA VAL A 152 -19.50 -6.04 6.48
C VAL A 152 -18.77 -6.28 7.79
N ASP A 153 -19.51 -6.28 8.89
CA ASP A 153 -18.94 -6.62 10.19
C ASP A 153 -18.26 -8.00 10.12
N PRO A 154 -16.96 -8.11 10.43
CA PRO A 154 -16.23 -9.38 10.41
C PRO A 154 -16.42 -10.20 11.70
N ALA A 155 -17.04 -9.64 12.74
CA ALA A 155 -17.10 -10.25 14.06
C ALA A 155 -17.79 -11.62 14.05
N HIS A 156 -17.14 -12.59 14.70
CA HIS A 156 -17.64 -13.96 14.91
C HIS A 156 -18.02 -14.74 13.65
N THR A 157 -17.58 -14.30 12.47
CA THR A 157 -17.85 -14.96 11.18
C THR A 157 -17.27 -16.37 11.09
N SER A 158 -16.14 -16.64 11.75
CA SER A 158 -15.54 -17.97 11.88
C SER A 158 -16.12 -18.83 13.01
N GLN A 159 -17.04 -18.28 13.82
CA GLN A 159 -17.65 -18.97 14.96
C GLN A 159 -19.16 -19.21 14.75
N ARG A 160 -19.74 -18.59 13.72
CA ARG A 160 -21.16 -18.70 13.35
C ARG A 160 -21.37 -19.85 12.38
N CYS A 161 -22.38 -20.68 12.65
CA CYS A 161 -22.80 -21.71 11.73
C CYS A 161 -23.56 -21.08 10.54
N PRO A 162 -23.12 -21.26 9.28
CA PRO A 162 -23.82 -20.71 8.12
C PRO A 162 -25.17 -21.39 7.85
N ARG A 163 -25.36 -22.62 8.33
CA ARG A 163 -26.61 -23.38 8.15
C ARG A 163 -27.73 -22.96 9.10
N LEU A 164 -27.40 -22.68 10.36
CA LEU A 164 -28.38 -22.48 11.44
C LEU A 164 -28.18 -21.19 12.25
N GLY A 165 -27.14 -20.42 11.99
CA GLY A 165 -26.85 -19.15 12.69
C GLY A 165 -26.27 -19.29 14.11
N HIS A 166 -26.18 -20.50 14.68
CA HIS A 166 -25.59 -20.74 15.99
C HIS A 166 -24.15 -20.21 16.07
N THR A 167 -23.90 -19.28 16.99
CA THR A 167 -22.59 -18.63 17.19
C THR A 167 -22.06 -18.98 18.57
N GLY A 168 -20.82 -19.45 18.65
CA GLY A 168 -20.19 -19.77 19.92
C GLY A 168 -18.70 -20.09 19.76
N GLY A 169 -17.89 -19.73 20.75
CA GLY A 169 -16.44 -19.95 20.71
C GLY A 169 -16.07 -21.42 20.55
N ALA A 170 -16.82 -22.33 21.19
CA ALA A 170 -16.63 -23.78 21.08
C ALA A 170 -16.91 -24.36 19.69
N ASN A 171 -17.48 -23.57 18.75
CA ASN A 171 -17.61 -24.00 17.36
C ASN A 171 -16.28 -23.92 16.59
N ARG A 172 -15.27 -23.22 17.13
CA ARG A 172 -13.92 -23.13 16.58
C ARG A 172 -12.93 -23.65 17.63
N PRO A 173 -12.76 -24.99 17.73
CA PRO A 173 -11.93 -25.61 18.77
C PRO A 173 -10.45 -25.22 18.66
N ASP A 174 -9.97 -24.98 17.45
CA ASP A 174 -8.61 -24.52 17.15
C ASP A 174 -8.60 -23.43 16.06
N ARG A 175 -7.42 -22.96 15.68
CA ARG A 175 -7.28 -21.87 14.71
C ARG A 175 -7.87 -22.24 13.34
N ASP A 176 -7.69 -23.47 12.87
CA ASP A 176 -7.88 -23.80 11.45
C ASP A 176 -9.21 -24.52 11.18
N HIS A 177 -9.86 -25.08 12.22
CA HIS A 177 -11.08 -25.88 12.09
C HIS A 177 -12.32 -25.25 12.72
N PHE A 178 -13.45 -25.45 12.04
CA PHE A 178 -14.79 -25.16 12.53
C PHE A 178 -15.59 -26.47 12.66
N ARG A 179 -16.34 -26.60 13.76
CA ARG A 179 -17.33 -27.66 13.97
C ARG A 179 -18.51 -27.12 14.77
N CYS A 180 -19.68 -27.01 14.13
CA CYS A 180 -20.90 -26.59 14.81
C CYS A 180 -21.34 -27.63 15.83
N ARG A 181 -21.42 -27.24 17.11
CA ARG A 181 -21.84 -28.11 18.22
C ARG A 181 -23.31 -28.53 18.15
N ARG A 182 -24.14 -27.84 17.37
CA ARG A 182 -25.60 -28.08 17.29
C ARG A 182 -26.04 -28.95 16.11
N CYS A 183 -25.36 -28.86 14.97
CA CYS A 183 -25.76 -29.58 13.75
C CYS A 183 -24.64 -30.37 13.08
N GLY A 184 -23.45 -30.42 13.68
CA GLY A 184 -22.34 -31.24 13.19
C GLY A 184 -21.61 -30.71 11.96
N LEU A 185 -22.07 -29.62 11.33
CA LEU A 185 -21.37 -29.02 10.18
C LEU A 185 -19.91 -28.70 10.55
N ALA A 186 -18.97 -29.25 9.78
CA ALA A 186 -17.54 -29.08 10.02
C ALA A 186 -16.79 -28.73 8.73
N GLY A 187 -15.67 -28.04 8.87
CA GLY A 187 -14.80 -27.67 7.76
C GLY A 187 -13.75 -26.63 8.17
N PRO A 188 -12.91 -26.16 7.23
CA PRO A 188 -11.94 -25.10 7.49
C PRO A 188 -12.60 -23.80 7.97
N ALA A 189 -12.08 -23.20 9.03
CA ALA A 189 -12.65 -22.01 9.66
C ALA A 189 -12.70 -20.81 8.70
N ASP A 190 -11.73 -20.69 7.79
CA ASP A 190 -11.67 -19.60 6.80
C ASP A 190 -12.74 -19.72 5.72
N LEU A 191 -13.03 -20.95 5.26
CA LEU A 191 -14.13 -21.19 4.31
C LEU A 191 -15.48 -20.87 4.95
N VAL A 192 -15.67 -21.27 6.21
CA VAL A 192 -16.89 -20.96 6.97
C VAL A 192 -17.03 -19.45 7.19
N ALA A 193 -15.95 -18.77 7.53
CA ALA A 193 -15.93 -17.31 7.66
C ALA A 193 -16.30 -16.62 6.34
N GLY A 194 -15.72 -17.05 5.21
CA GLY A 194 -16.02 -16.52 3.88
C GLY A 194 -17.49 -16.70 3.48
N VAL A 195 -18.08 -17.86 3.77
CA VAL A 195 -19.51 -18.12 3.53
C VAL A 195 -20.39 -17.19 4.38
N ASN A 196 -20.07 -17.01 5.66
CA ASN A 196 -20.81 -16.09 6.53
C ASN A 196 -20.68 -14.62 6.10
N VAL A 197 -19.49 -14.19 5.67
CA VAL A 197 -19.27 -12.85 5.09
C VAL A 197 -20.12 -12.66 3.84
N ARG A 198 -20.15 -13.65 2.94
CA ARG A 198 -21.03 -13.65 1.75
C ARG A 198 -22.51 -13.55 2.14
N HIS A 199 -22.96 -14.29 3.15
CA HIS A 199 -24.35 -14.21 3.62
C HIS A 199 -24.68 -12.82 4.16
N ARG A 200 -23.81 -12.23 4.99
CA ARG A 200 -23.99 -10.86 5.50
C ARG A 200 -24.04 -9.83 4.36
N ALA A 201 -23.13 -9.93 3.39
CA ALA A 201 -23.11 -9.05 2.22
C ALA A 201 -24.38 -9.18 1.37
N ARG A 202 -24.89 -10.41 1.21
CA ARG A 202 -26.17 -10.65 0.53
C ARG A 202 -27.36 -10.07 1.28
N SER A 203 -27.40 -10.20 2.61
CA SER A 203 -28.46 -9.63 3.44
C SER A 203 -28.43 -8.09 3.44
N ALA A 204 -27.24 -7.49 3.38
CA ALA A 204 -27.08 -6.04 3.28
C ALA A 204 -27.45 -5.48 1.88
N ARG A 205 -27.31 -6.28 0.82
CA ARG A 205 -27.64 -5.92 -0.57
C ARG A 205 -29.15 -5.91 -0.91
N VAL A 206 -30.07 -6.07 0.05
CA VAL A 206 -31.51 -6.17 -0.24
C VAL A 206 -32.23 -4.81 -0.35
N PHE A 207 -31.60 -3.68 -0.05
CA PHE A 207 -32.15 -2.36 -0.39
C PHE A 207 -31.04 -1.43 -0.91
N VAL A 208 -31.35 -0.71 -1.99
CA VAL A 208 -30.52 0.30 -2.69
C VAL A 208 -29.78 -0.23 -3.93
N THR A 209 -30.51 -0.35 -5.04
CA THR A 209 -30.23 0.36 -6.31
C THR A 209 -31.30 0.00 -7.34
N MET A 210 -32.26 0.92 -7.57
CA MET A 210 -32.61 1.21 -8.96
C MET A 210 -31.70 2.37 -9.39
N PRO A 211 -31.03 2.30 -10.55
CA PRO A 211 -30.33 3.46 -11.07
C PRO A 211 -31.35 4.57 -11.35
N VAL A 212 -31.13 5.77 -10.79
CA VAL A 212 -31.83 6.98 -11.24
C VAL A 212 -31.51 7.15 -12.72
N ALA A 213 -32.54 7.23 -13.56
CA ALA A 213 -32.37 7.44 -15.00
C ALA A 213 -31.63 8.78 -15.24
N PRO A 214 -30.72 8.87 -16.22
CA PRO A 214 -30.08 10.13 -16.56
C PRO A 214 -31.16 11.17 -16.93
N GLY A 215 -31.09 12.34 -16.30
CA GLY A 215 -32.01 13.46 -16.58
C GLY A 215 -31.88 13.95 -18.02
N PRO A 216 -32.89 14.66 -18.54
CA PRO A 216 -32.92 15.08 -19.93
C PRO A 216 -31.78 16.05 -20.26
N THR A 217 -31.09 15.78 -21.36
CA THR A 217 -30.06 16.65 -21.93
C THR A 217 -30.66 18.00 -22.33
N PRO A 218 -30.07 19.14 -21.96
CA PRO A 218 -30.56 20.43 -22.43
C PRO A 218 -30.34 20.56 -23.94
N ALA A 219 -31.33 21.17 -24.61
CA ALA A 219 -31.40 21.37 -26.06
C ALA A 219 -30.38 22.39 -26.58
#